data_AF-A0A072UET5-F1
#
_entry.id   AF-A0A072UET5-F1
#
_cell.length_a   1.000
_cell.length_b   1.000
_cell.length_c   1.000
_cell.angle_alpha   90.00
_cell.angle_beta   90.00
_cell.angle_gamma   90.00
#
_symmetry.space_group_name_H-M   'P 1'
#
loop_
_entity.id
_entity.type
_entity.pdbx_description
1 polymer ?
#
loop_
_entity_poly.entity_id
_entity_poly.type
_entity_poly.pdbx_seq_one_letter_code
_entity_poly.pdbx_strand_id
1 'polypeptide(L)'
;MLSFRMMNLLSRIKTRTKKKIKRKNPNQNPHKLKNQNPISSITKNHSSLVEEEEEEDTKECFSIKSSAPSHTHGVQPLGNLYFNPGSINSRDTGLGNLHTLTDELVLDILGFLDGNSLGVLACVSKSFYVFTNHEPLWRNLVLENFVDGFQYNGSWKSTFVVSKGYPLLHMASGDVRSFKVRDFYSDYLFQSWLCANLEMKGEWLERDNIVRKRGISVAEFVANFEEVNKPVLLEGCIDNWDALRNWDRDYLVNLCGDDVKFSVGPVEIKLKDYFGYSDQVREERPLYLFDPKFAEKVPKLGLEYEVPVYFREDLFGVLGNERPDYRWIIIGPAGSGSSFHVDPNSTSAWNAVIKGSKKWVLFPPDVIPPGVHPSPDGAEVASPVSIIEWFMNFYGATKNWKKKPIECICKAGEVIFVPSGWWHLVINLEESIAVTQNYVSR
;
A
#
# COMPACT_ATOMS: atom_id res chain seq x y z
N MET A 1 22.11 -8.67 -12.37
CA MET A 1 20.75 -8.62 -12.92
C MET A 1 20.67 -7.44 -13.89
N LEU A 2 20.14 -7.64 -15.11
CA LEU A 2 20.01 -6.59 -16.12
C LEU A 2 18.57 -6.03 -16.14
N SER A 3 18.47 -4.71 -15.98
CA SER A 3 17.29 -3.83 -16.14
C SER A 3 15.93 -4.48 -16.45
N PHE A 4 15.07 -4.54 -15.42
CA PHE A 4 13.65 -4.92 -15.51
C PHE A 4 12.81 -3.97 -16.40
N ARG A 5 13.31 -2.77 -16.72
CA ARG A 5 12.56 -1.74 -17.47
C ARG A 5 12.43 -2.00 -18.98
N MET A 6 13.26 -2.87 -19.57
CA MET A 6 13.41 -2.88 -21.05
C MET A 6 12.54 -3.91 -21.80
N MET A 7 11.98 -4.93 -21.15
CA MET A 7 11.20 -5.98 -21.83
C MET A 7 9.73 -5.61 -22.11
N ASN A 8 9.09 -4.83 -21.24
CA ASN A 8 7.62 -4.64 -21.28
C ASN A 8 7.08 -3.68 -22.36
N LEU A 9 7.94 -2.86 -23.00
CA LEU A 9 7.48 -1.89 -24.00
C LEU A 9 7.44 -2.45 -25.43
N LEU A 10 8.33 -3.39 -25.78
CA LEU A 10 8.50 -3.88 -27.15
C LEU A 10 7.44 -4.92 -27.57
N SER A 11 6.77 -5.58 -26.62
CA SER A 11 5.71 -6.57 -26.89
C SER A 11 4.40 -5.92 -27.35
N ARG A 12 4.09 -4.69 -26.92
CA ARG A 12 2.76 -4.06 -27.10
C ARG A 12 2.52 -3.42 -28.49
N ILE A 13 3.54 -3.28 -29.34
CA ILE A 13 3.43 -2.51 -30.60
C ILE A 13 2.93 -3.36 -31.79
N LYS A 14 3.05 -4.69 -31.75
CA LYS A 14 2.66 -5.58 -32.85
C LYS A 14 1.33 -6.30 -32.60
N THR A 15 0.19 -5.61 -32.74
CA THR A 15 -1.09 -6.11 -33.35
C THR A 15 -2.28 -5.18 -33.06
N ARG A 16 -2.70 -4.34 -34.03
CA ARG A 16 -4.12 -3.94 -34.19
C ARG A 16 -4.39 -3.24 -35.53
N THR A 17 -4.76 -4.02 -36.54
CA THR A 17 -5.22 -3.51 -37.84
C THR A 17 -6.75 -3.41 -37.91
N LYS A 18 -7.23 -2.15 -37.98
CA LYS A 18 -8.47 -1.68 -38.65
C LYS A 18 -9.69 -2.62 -38.71
N LYS A 19 -10.78 -2.26 -38.01
CA LYS A 19 -12.17 -2.47 -38.47
C LYS A 19 -12.95 -1.16 -38.43
N LYS A 20 -13.64 -0.83 -39.54
CA LYS A 20 -14.50 0.35 -39.69
C LYS A 20 -15.91 0.07 -39.13
N ILE A 21 -16.51 1.03 -38.44
CA ILE A 21 -17.95 1.04 -38.11
C ILE A 21 -18.59 2.23 -38.83
N LYS A 22 -19.69 1.97 -39.56
CA LYS A 22 -20.52 3.02 -40.19
C LYS A 22 -21.53 3.56 -39.18
N ARG A 23 -21.61 4.89 -39.03
CA ARG A 23 -22.74 5.55 -38.34
C ARG A 23 -23.86 5.87 -39.34
N LYS A 24 -25.12 5.69 -38.91
CA LYS A 24 -26.32 6.33 -39.49
C LYS A 24 -26.95 7.21 -38.41
N ASN A 25 -27.52 8.33 -38.85
CA ASN A 25 -28.31 9.34 -38.13
C ASN A 25 -29.08 10.13 -39.22
N PRO A 26 -30.07 11.00 -38.92
CA PRO A 26 -30.87 11.19 -37.70
C PRO A 26 -32.39 11.27 -37.99
N ASN A 27 -33.21 11.66 -37.00
CA ASN A 27 -34.41 12.54 -37.07
C ASN A 27 -34.92 12.70 -35.62
N GLN A 28 -34.88 13.87 -34.96
CA GLN A 28 -35.67 15.11 -35.16
C GLN A 28 -37.20 14.94 -35.00
N ASN A 29 -37.76 15.39 -33.86
CA ASN A 29 -38.49 16.67 -33.81
C ASN A 29 -38.76 17.17 -32.35
N PRO A 30 -39.09 18.47 -32.13
CA PRO A 30 -39.06 19.13 -30.82
C PRO A 30 -40.43 19.64 -30.29
N HIS A 31 -40.54 19.95 -28.99
CA HIS A 31 -41.66 20.73 -28.43
C HIS A 31 -41.28 21.75 -27.34
N LYS A 32 -42.23 22.66 -27.05
CA LYS A 32 -42.13 24.06 -26.58
C LYS A 32 -43.41 24.44 -25.81
N LEU A 33 -43.51 25.45 -24.92
CA LEU A 33 -42.61 26.54 -24.46
C LEU A 33 -43.16 27.10 -23.10
N LYS A 34 -42.30 27.74 -22.28
CA LYS A 34 -42.60 28.89 -21.36
C LYS A 34 -43.54 28.77 -20.13
N ASN A 35 -43.03 29.21 -18.96
CA ASN A 35 -43.34 30.47 -18.21
C ASN A 35 -42.59 30.40 -16.84
N GLN A 36 -41.74 31.34 -16.38
CA GLN A 36 -41.85 32.77 -16.03
C GLN A 36 -42.58 33.12 -14.70
N ASN A 37 -41.81 33.20 -13.60
CA ASN A 37 -41.64 34.29 -12.57
C ASN A 37 -42.88 35.02 -11.93
N PRO A 38 -42.78 35.75 -10.77
CA PRO A 38 -41.58 36.35 -10.14
C PRO A 38 -41.44 36.42 -8.57
N ILE A 39 -40.19 36.65 -8.13
CA ILE A 39 -39.68 37.59 -7.09
C ILE A 39 -40.54 37.95 -5.84
N SER A 40 -39.96 37.73 -4.64
CA SER A 40 -39.98 38.69 -3.53
C SER A 40 -38.75 38.54 -2.61
N SER A 41 -38.19 39.66 -2.14
CA SER A 41 -37.01 39.77 -1.27
C SER A 41 -37.41 40.08 0.19
N ILE A 42 -36.53 39.80 1.19
CA ILE A 42 -36.06 40.72 2.26
C ILE A 42 -35.49 40.02 3.54
N THR A 43 -34.34 40.54 4.00
CA THR A 43 -33.66 40.47 5.32
C THR A 43 -33.14 39.18 5.97
N LYS A 44 -31.87 39.30 6.37
CA LYS A 44 -31.13 38.62 7.44
C LYS A 44 -31.92 38.49 8.76
N ASN A 45 -31.64 37.42 9.52
CA ASN A 45 -31.19 37.57 10.91
C ASN A 45 -30.40 36.34 11.39
N HIS A 46 -29.43 36.59 12.26
CA HIS A 46 -28.75 35.56 13.05
C HIS A 46 -29.62 35.20 14.25
N SER A 47 -29.92 33.92 14.45
CA SER A 47 -30.18 33.37 15.79
C SER A 47 -29.89 31.88 15.80
N SER A 48 -29.13 31.44 16.80
CA SER A 48 -28.88 30.04 17.12
C SER A 48 -30.18 29.25 17.29
N LEU A 49 -30.29 28.13 16.57
CA LEU A 49 -31.13 27.02 16.97
C LEU A 49 -30.22 25.81 17.16
N VAL A 50 -30.33 25.21 18.34
CA VAL A 50 -29.88 23.85 18.61
C VAL A 50 -30.97 22.96 18.02
N GLU A 51 -30.62 22.10 17.07
CA GLU A 51 -31.52 21.06 16.58
C GLU A 51 -30.93 19.70 16.94
N GLU A 52 -31.82 18.84 17.45
CA GLU A 52 -31.53 17.51 17.96
C GLU A 52 -31.40 16.51 16.81
N GLU A 53 -30.88 15.33 17.15
CA GLU A 53 -30.56 14.19 16.30
C GLU A 53 -31.51 13.93 15.10
N GLU A 54 -30.96 14.00 13.88
CA GLU A 54 -31.38 13.12 12.79
C GLU A 54 -30.28 12.07 12.55
N GLU A 55 -30.55 10.83 12.98
CA GLU A 55 -29.84 9.64 12.48
C GLU A 55 -30.22 9.40 11.01
N GLU A 56 -29.75 10.27 10.10
CA GLU A 56 -29.70 9.92 8.67
C GLU A 56 -28.73 8.74 8.49
N ASP A 57 -29.15 7.73 7.72
CA ASP A 57 -28.31 6.67 7.15
C ASP A 57 -26.93 7.24 6.77
N THR A 58 -25.87 6.79 7.45
CA THR A 58 -24.49 7.22 7.19
C THR A 58 -23.98 6.62 5.88
N LYS A 59 -24.49 7.19 4.77
CA LYS A 59 -24.10 6.98 3.37
C LYS A 59 -22.59 6.82 3.27
N GLU A 60 -22.14 5.61 2.89
CA GLU A 60 -20.83 5.07 2.44
C GLU A 60 -19.54 5.95 2.43
N CYS A 61 -19.45 7.02 3.23
CA CYS A 61 -18.44 8.06 3.11
C CYS A 61 -17.09 7.56 3.63
N PHE A 62 -16.02 8.04 3.00
CA PHE A 62 -14.66 7.75 3.42
C PHE A 62 -14.18 8.82 4.41
N SER A 63 -13.70 8.38 5.59
CA SER A 63 -13.03 9.25 6.54
C SER A 63 -11.55 9.42 6.18
N ILE A 64 -11.06 10.64 6.36
CA ILE A 64 -9.65 11.00 6.18
C ILE A 64 -9.05 11.19 7.57
N LYS A 65 -7.82 10.68 7.78
CA LYS A 65 -7.07 10.80 9.04
C LYS A 65 -7.07 12.23 9.54
N SER A 66 -7.36 12.45 10.82
CA SER A 66 -7.31 13.78 11.44
C SER A 66 -5.94 14.47 11.33
N SER A 67 -4.86 13.68 11.17
CA SER A 67 -3.50 14.13 10.95
C SER A 67 -3.12 14.37 9.48
N ALA A 68 -4.02 14.10 8.52
CA ALA A 68 -3.75 14.21 7.10
C ALA A 68 -3.35 15.63 6.68
N PRO A 69 -2.25 15.81 5.93
CA PRO A 69 -1.87 17.12 5.44
C PRO A 69 -2.85 17.55 4.35
N SER A 70 -3.22 18.83 4.32
CA SER A 70 -3.94 19.42 3.19
C SER A 70 -3.23 19.08 1.89
N HIS A 71 -3.98 18.56 0.89
CA HIS A 71 -3.42 18.04 -0.36
C HIS A 71 -2.32 18.95 -0.92
N THR A 72 -1.15 18.37 -1.13
CA THR A 72 0.03 19.08 -1.61
C THR A 72 -0.22 19.64 -3.01
N HIS A 73 0.28 20.85 -3.29
CA HIS A 73 0.21 21.50 -4.60
C HIS A 73 -1.19 21.77 -5.20
N GLY A 74 -2.29 21.43 -4.52
CA GLY A 74 -3.65 21.84 -4.90
C GLY A 74 -4.39 20.93 -5.89
N VAL A 75 -3.96 19.67 -6.07
CA VAL A 75 -4.68 18.69 -6.89
C VAL A 75 -6.05 18.37 -6.31
N GLN A 76 -7.04 18.17 -7.18
CA GLN A 76 -8.41 17.78 -6.84
C GLN A 76 -8.88 16.61 -7.73
N PRO A 77 -9.90 15.83 -7.32
CA PRO A 77 -10.52 14.82 -8.17
C PRO A 77 -11.01 15.41 -9.49
N LEU A 78 -10.94 14.65 -10.58
CA LEU A 78 -11.40 15.06 -11.90
C LEU A 78 -12.90 15.36 -11.92
N GLY A 79 -13.68 14.67 -11.08
CA GLY A 79 -15.10 14.93 -10.87
C GLY A 79 -15.41 16.38 -10.47
N ASN A 80 -14.49 17.07 -9.77
CA ASN A 80 -14.71 18.46 -9.33
C ASN A 80 -14.79 19.46 -10.51
N LEU A 81 -14.23 19.12 -11.67
CA LEU A 81 -14.27 19.96 -12.87
C LEU A 81 -15.72 20.19 -13.35
N TYR A 82 -16.62 19.20 -13.18
CA TYR A 82 -18.03 19.33 -13.56
C TYR A 82 -18.80 20.37 -12.73
N PHE A 83 -18.34 20.66 -11.52
CA PHE A 83 -18.96 21.64 -10.62
C PHE A 83 -18.38 23.05 -10.77
N ASN A 84 -17.40 23.26 -11.65
CA ASN A 84 -16.75 24.54 -11.89
C ASN A 84 -16.96 25.01 -13.36
N PRO A 85 -18.22 25.29 -13.77
CA PRO A 85 -18.55 25.60 -15.16
C PRO A 85 -17.91 26.92 -15.62
N GLY A 86 -16.88 26.80 -16.45
CA GLY A 86 -16.08 27.93 -16.96
C GLY A 86 -14.60 27.85 -16.60
N SER A 87 -14.21 26.95 -15.68
CA SER A 87 -12.81 26.65 -15.42
C SER A 87 -12.23 25.72 -16.49
N ILE A 88 -10.96 25.93 -16.83
CA ILE A 88 -10.17 25.04 -17.69
C ILE A 88 -9.18 24.33 -16.78
N ASN A 89 -9.06 23.01 -16.91
CA ASN A 89 -8.12 22.25 -16.10
C ASN A 89 -6.69 22.79 -16.28
N SER A 90 -6.12 23.31 -15.19
CA SER A 90 -4.73 23.82 -15.15
C SER A 90 -3.74 22.76 -15.62
N ARG A 91 -4.04 21.47 -15.38
CA ARG A 91 -3.31 20.31 -15.91
C ARG A 91 -3.03 20.48 -17.40
N ASP A 92 -4.07 20.63 -18.20
CA ASP A 92 -3.99 20.59 -19.66
C ASP A 92 -3.27 21.82 -20.21
N THR A 93 -3.63 23.00 -19.72
CA THR A 93 -3.00 24.26 -20.14
C THR A 93 -1.52 24.33 -19.79
N GLY A 94 -1.10 23.79 -18.64
CA GLY A 94 0.31 23.75 -18.25
C GLY A 94 1.12 22.59 -18.82
N LEU A 95 0.50 21.50 -19.30
CA LEU A 95 1.20 20.44 -20.04
C LEU A 95 1.42 20.78 -21.52
N GLY A 96 0.66 21.75 -22.08
CA GLY A 96 0.70 22.06 -23.50
C GLY A 96 0.41 20.81 -24.34
N ASN A 97 1.18 20.55 -25.41
CA ASN A 97 0.96 19.40 -26.30
C ASN A 97 0.94 18.02 -25.59
N LEU A 98 1.56 17.91 -24.40
CA LEU A 98 1.57 16.67 -23.61
C LEU A 98 0.25 16.42 -22.86
N HIS A 99 -0.71 17.34 -22.87
CA HIS A 99 -2.04 17.15 -22.26
C HIS A 99 -2.79 15.93 -22.82
N THR A 100 -2.42 15.48 -24.02
CA THR A 100 -2.98 14.32 -24.72
C THR A 100 -2.55 12.97 -24.13
N LEU A 101 -1.49 12.94 -23.32
CA LEU A 101 -1.07 11.77 -22.56
C LEU A 101 -1.89 11.65 -21.26
N THR A 102 -1.99 10.43 -20.73
CA THR A 102 -2.58 10.21 -19.40
C THR A 102 -1.56 10.54 -18.30
N ASP A 103 -2.02 10.68 -17.05
CA ASP A 103 -1.16 11.11 -15.94
C ASP A 103 -0.08 10.08 -15.60
N GLU A 104 -0.41 8.79 -15.76
CA GLU A 104 0.48 7.65 -15.64
C GLU A 104 1.60 7.77 -16.69
N LEU A 105 1.25 7.99 -17.96
CA LEU A 105 2.23 8.12 -19.04
C LEU A 105 3.11 9.36 -18.90
N VAL A 106 2.58 10.46 -18.37
CA VAL A 106 3.40 11.64 -18.03
C VAL A 106 4.41 11.25 -16.94
N LEU A 107 3.96 10.64 -15.85
CA LEU A 107 4.84 10.22 -14.75
C LEU A 107 5.86 9.14 -15.16
N ASP A 108 5.50 8.20 -16.02
CA ASP A 108 6.43 7.22 -16.59
C ASP A 108 7.56 7.91 -17.36
N ILE A 109 7.24 8.92 -18.19
CA ILE A 109 8.23 9.73 -18.91
C ILE A 109 9.12 10.50 -17.93
N LEU A 110 8.53 11.13 -16.90
CA LEU A 110 9.29 11.83 -15.86
C LEU A 110 10.16 10.89 -15.02
N GLY A 111 9.78 9.63 -14.87
CA GLY A 111 10.53 8.58 -14.18
C GLY A 111 11.82 8.13 -14.87
N PHE A 112 12.14 8.68 -16.06
CA PHE A 112 13.45 8.53 -16.71
C PHE A 112 14.39 9.73 -16.47
N LEU A 113 13.91 10.80 -15.83
CA LEU A 113 14.69 12.02 -15.58
C LEU A 113 15.46 11.95 -14.27
N ASP A 114 16.63 12.59 -14.23
CA ASP A 114 17.38 12.78 -12.98
C ASP A 114 16.78 13.91 -12.12
N GLY A 115 17.19 13.98 -10.85
CA GLY A 115 16.68 14.98 -9.92
C GLY A 115 16.93 16.43 -10.36
N ASN A 116 18.01 16.70 -11.11
CA ASN A 116 18.27 18.03 -11.68
C ASN A 116 17.26 18.38 -12.77
N SER A 117 17.02 17.45 -13.71
CA SER A 117 16.06 17.63 -14.79
C SER A 117 14.63 17.79 -14.27
N LEU A 118 14.24 17.02 -13.25
CA LEU A 118 12.96 17.21 -12.54
C LEU A 118 12.88 18.60 -11.89
N GLY A 119 13.97 19.06 -11.26
CA GLY A 119 14.06 20.40 -10.66
C GLY A 119 13.93 21.54 -11.68
N VAL A 120 14.58 21.44 -12.84
CA VAL A 120 14.44 22.41 -13.94
C VAL A 120 13.02 22.39 -14.51
N LEU A 121 12.47 21.20 -14.73
CA LEU A 121 11.14 21.03 -15.31
C LEU A 121 10.03 21.56 -14.38
N ALA A 122 10.21 21.47 -13.06
CA ALA A 122 9.32 22.05 -12.06
C ALA A 122 9.12 23.57 -12.24
N CYS A 123 10.07 24.27 -12.87
CA CYS A 123 10.02 25.70 -13.13
C CYS A 123 9.35 26.07 -14.48
N VAL A 124 9.03 25.10 -15.34
CA VAL A 124 8.53 25.34 -16.70
C VAL A 124 7.05 25.71 -16.72
N SER A 125 6.21 25.06 -15.91
CA SER A 125 4.78 25.35 -15.84
C SER A 125 4.16 24.93 -14.50
N LYS A 126 2.95 25.42 -14.22
CA LYS A 126 2.18 25.01 -13.03
C LYS A 126 1.89 23.50 -13.04
N SER A 127 1.64 22.89 -14.20
CA SER A 127 1.40 21.45 -14.28
C SER A 127 2.67 20.67 -14.01
N PHE A 128 3.79 21.04 -14.66
CA PHE A 128 5.06 20.37 -14.38
C PHE A 128 5.49 20.55 -12.93
N TYR A 129 5.25 21.71 -12.31
CA TYR A 129 5.42 21.87 -10.88
C TYR A 129 4.64 20.82 -10.07
N VAL A 130 3.37 20.54 -10.39
CA VAL A 130 2.61 19.46 -9.71
C VAL A 130 3.24 18.09 -9.98
N PHE A 131 3.39 17.70 -11.25
CA PHE A 131 3.88 16.36 -11.63
C PHE A 131 5.29 16.07 -11.10
N THR A 132 6.21 17.03 -11.17
CA THR A 132 7.60 16.87 -10.69
C THR A 132 7.72 16.87 -9.17
N ASN A 133 6.67 17.24 -8.41
CA ASN A 133 6.62 17.05 -6.96
C ASN A 133 5.84 15.78 -6.56
N HIS A 134 5.52 14.89 -7.51
CA HIS A 134 4.96 13.57 -7.19
C HIS A 134 5.99 12.70 -6.47
N GLU A 135 5.75 12.43 -5.20
CA GLU A 135 6.69 11.78 -4.27
C GLU A 135 7.31 10.46 -4.78
N PRO A 136 6.57 9.54 -5.44
CA PRO A 136 7.15 8.33 -6.05
C PRO A 136 8.31 8.57 -7.04
N LEU A 137 8.38 9.71 -7.73
CA LEU A 137 9.53 10.04 -8.60
C LEU A 137 10.82 10.17 -7.76
N TRP A 138 10.73 10.92 -6.66
CA TRP A 138 11.86 11.15 -5.75
C TRP A 138 12.18 9.91 -4.92
N ARG A 139 11.17 9.13 -4.55
CA ARG A 139 11.34 7.83 -3.87
C ARG A 139 12.22 6.89 -4.69
N ASN A 140 11.91 6.74 -5.97
CA ASN A 140 12.70 5.90 -6.87
C ASN A 140 14.13 6.42 -6.99
N LEU A 141 14.31 7.74 -7.19
CA LEU A 141 15.64 8.35 -7.22
C LEU A 141 16.43 8.14 -5.91
N VAL A 142 15.81 8.22 -4.73
CA VAL A 142 16.47 7.95 -3.45
C VAL A 142 16.90 6.49 -3.37
N LEU A 143 16.00 5.55 -3.64
CA LEU A 143 16.27 4.12 -3.53
C LEU A 143 17.29 3.62 -4.57
N GLU A 144 17.35 4.23 -5.76
CA GLU A 144 18.36 3.93 -6.78
C GLU A 144 19.73 4.57 -6.50
N ASN A 145 19.79 5.72 -5.82
CA ASN A 145 21.05 6.46 -5.59
C ASN A 145 21.69 6.22 -4.21
N PHE A 146 20.92 5.76 -3.22
CA PHE A 146 21.33 5.64 -1.82
C PHE A 146 21.01 4.23 -1.28
N VAL A 147 21.41 3.20 -2.04
CA VAL A 147 21.24 1.77 -1.69
C VAL A 147 21.89 1.39 -0.36
N ASP A 148 22.93 2.10 0.05
CA ASP A 148 23.61 1.94 1.33
C ASP A 148 22.86 2.53 2.55
N GLY A 149 21.67 3.09 2.33
CA GLY A 149 20.82 3.69 3.35
C GLY A 149 20.67 5.21 3.16
N PHE A 150 19.59 5.74 3.73
CA PHE A 150 19.22 7.15 3.67
C PHE A 150 18.62 7.59 5.00
N GLN A 151 18.59 8.89 5.27
CA GLN A 151 17.85 9.47 6.40
C GLN A 151 16.64 10.22 5.87
N TYR A 152 15.44 9.74 6.23
CA TYR A 152 14.20 10.33 5.74
C TYR A 152 13.95 11.69 6.40
N ASN A 153 13.63 12.69 5.56
CA ASN A 153 13.49 14.09 5.98
C ASN A 153 12.12 14.67 5.57
N GLY A 154 11.04 14.13 6.15
CA GLY A 154 9.64 14.53 5.91
C GLY A 154 9.05 14.15 4.55
N SER A 155 9.83 14.23 3.48
CA SER A 155 9.45 13.85 2.11
C SER A 155 10.62 13.22 1.34
N TRP A 156 10.31 12.42 0.32
CA TRP A 156 11.30 11.82 -0.56
C TRP A 156 12.08 12.85 -1.35
N LYS A 157 11.43 13.93 -1.80
CA LYS A 157 12.12 15.05 -2.46
C LYS A 157 13.14 15.72 -1.54
N SER A 158 12.75 16.00 -0.30
CA SER A 158 13.62 16.60 0.71
C SER A 158 14.81 15.69 1.05
N THR A 159 14.53 14.39 1.23
CA THR A 159 15.54 13.34 1.43
C THR A 159 16.56 13.34 0.28
N PHE A 160 16.12 13.30 -0.98
CA PHE A 160 17.02 13.32 -2.13
C PHE A 160 17.94 14.56 -2.16
N VAL A 161 17.36 15.75 -1.92
CA VAL A 161 18.10 17.02 -1.92
C VAL A 161 19.16 17.06 -0.81
N VAL A 162 18.80 16.63 0.40
CA VAL A 162 19.73 16.59 1.55
C VAL A 162 20.82 15.54 1.32
N SER A 163 20.48 14.33 0.86
CA SER A 163 21.44 13.25 0.63
C SER A 163 22.40 13.52 -0.54
N LYS A 164 22.06 14.40 -1.50
CA LYS A 164 23.01 14.92 -2.51
C LYS A 164 23.90 16.07 -1.99
N GLY A 165 23.71 16.51 -0.74
CA GLY A 165 24.59 17.48 -0.09
C GLY A 165 24.40 18.93 -0.54
N TYR A 166 23.21 19.33 -1.02
CA TYR A 166 22.90 20.72 -1.40
C TYR A 166 22.63 21.61 -0.16
N PRO A 167 23.60 22.40 0.35
CA PRO A 167 23.50 22.94 1.71
C PRO A 167 22.54 24.12 1.83
N LEU A 168 22.33 24.85 0.72
CA LEU A 168 21.52 26.07 0.67
C LEU A 168 20.01 25.83 0.83
N LEU A 169 19.54 24.59 0.65
CA LEU A 169 18.13 24.23 0.85
C LEU A 169 17.82 23.76 2.27
N HIS A 170 18.83 23.45 3.09
CA HIS A 170 18.66 22.96 4.47
C HIS A 170 17.90 23.96 5.37
N MET A 171 18.04 25.27 5.13
CA MET A 171 17.33 26.32 5.88
C MET A 171 15.88 26.54 5.43
N ALA A 172 15.45 25.96 4.31
CA ALA A 172 14.10 26.09 3.77
C ALA A 172 13.15 24.97 4.26
N SER A 173 13.65 24.06 5.10
CA SER A 173 12.89 22.92 5.66
C SER A 173 11.82 23.34 6.66
N GLY A 174 11.88 24.57 7.19
CA GLY A 174 10.85 25.16 8.04
C GLY A 174 9.82 25.95 7.24
N ASP A 175 8.60 25.43 7.14
CA ASP A 175 7.39 26.11 6.60
C ASP A 175 7.53 26.81 5.24
N VAL A 176 8.26 26.22 4.27
CA VAL A 176 8.02 26.55 2.86
C VAL A 176 6.65 26.05 2.46
N ARG A 177 5.66 26.94 2.58
CA ARG A 177 4.30 26.75 2.10
C ARG A 177 4.33 26.34 0.64
N SER A 178 3.99 25.08 0.37
CA SER A 178 3.96 24.56 -0.99
C SER A 178 3.00 25.38 -1.85
N PHE A 179 3.44 25.75 -3.05
CA PHE A 179 2.64 26.55 -3.97
C PHE A 179 1.44 25.72 -4.42
N LYS A 180 0.22 26.19 -4.13
CA LYS A 180 -1.01 25.51 -4.53
C LYS A 180 -1.47 26.01 -5.90
N VAL A 181 -1.45 25.12 -6.89
CA VAL A 181 -2.05 25.34 -8.20
C VAL A 181 -3.58 25.28 -8.03
N ARG A 182 -4.28 26.27 -8.58
CA ARG A 182 -5.75 26.28 -8.62
C ARG A 182 -6.23 25.52 -9.85
N ASP A 183 -7.43 24.95 -9.77
CA ASP A 183 -8.10 24.33 -10.90
C ASP A 183 -7.30 23.18 -11.54
N PHE A 184 -6.45 22.50 -10.77
CA PHE A 184 -5.70 21.34 -11.23
C PHE A 184 -6.43 20.06 -10.83
N TYR A 185 -6.94 19.34 -11.82
CA TYR A 185 -7.80 18.18 -11.62
C TYR A 185 -7.15 16.91 -12.21
N SER A 186 -7.00 15.88 -11.39
CA SER A 186 -6.41 14.58 -11.73
C SER A 186 -6.83 13.54 -10.70
N ASP A 187 -7.54 12.49 -11.12
CA ASP A 187 -7.88 11.38 -10.24
C ASP A 187 -6.64 10.58 -9.85
N TYR A 188 -5.73 10.30 -10.80
CA TYR A 188 -4.52 9.50 -10.56
C TYR A 188 -3.60 10.11 -9.50
N LEU A 189 -3.28 11.41 -9.62
CA LEU A 189 -2.43 12.11 -8.66
C LEU A 189 -3.12 12.30 -7.30
N PHE A 190 -4.45 12.46 -7.29
CA PHE A 190 -5.23 12.57 -6.06
C PHE A 190 -5.37 11.23 -5.33
N GLN A 191 -5.50 10.12 -6.07
CA GLN A 191 -5.74 8.78 -5.53
C GLN A 191 -4.60 8.31 -4.62
N SER A 192 -3.34 8.57 -4.98
CA SER A 192 -2.18 8.22 -4.14
C SER A 192 -2.21 8.95 -2.79
N TRP A 193 -2.52 10.26 -2.79
CA TRP A 193 -2.72 11.02 -1.54
C TRP A 193 -3.93 10.52 -0.75
N LEU A 194 -5.05 10.21 -1.42
CA LEU A 194 -6.25 9.70 -0.77
C LEU A 194 -5.98 8.37 -0.07
N CYS A 195 -5.35 7.41 -0.75
CA CYS A 195 -5.04 6.09 -0.19
C CYS A 195 -4.06 6.17 0.99
N ALA A 196 -3.08 7.09 0.95
CA ALA A 196 -2.18 7.35 2.07
C ALA A 196 -2.89 7.91 3.33
N ASN A 197 -3.95 8.69 3.13
CA ASN A 197 -4.61 9.46 4.18
C ASN A 197 -6.00 8.94 4.60
N LEU A 198 -6.50 7.88 3.96
CA LEU A 198 -7.74 7.21 4.33
C LEU A 198 -7.64 6.53 5.71
N GLU A 199 -8.70 6.57 6.49
CA GLU A 199 -8.87 5.68 7.64
C GLU A 199 -9.48 4.33 7.20
N MET A 200 -9.06 3.24 7.84
CA MET A 200 -9.70 1.93 7.65
C MET A 200 -11.13 2.00 8.19
N LYS A 201 -12.13 1.75 7.34
CA LYS A 201 -13.54 1.72 7.79
C LYS A 201 -13.77 0.58 8.79
N GLY A 202 -14.65 0.79 9.77
CA GLY A 202 -15.08 -0.25 10.73
C GLY A 202 -15.55 -1.52 10.04
N GLU A 203 -16.39 -1.38 9.00
CA GLU A 203 -16.88 -2.50 8.17
C GLU A 203 -15.80 -3.37 7.52
N TRP A 204 -14.58 -2.87 7.35
CA TRP A 204 -13.44 -3.63 6.81
C TRP A 204 -12.69 -4.42 7.89
N LEU A 205 -12.84 -4.01 9.14
CA LEU A 205 -12.22 -4.61 10.32
C LEU A 205 -13.16 -5.64 10.99
N GLU A 206 -14.48 -5.42 10.93
CA GLU A 206 -15.52 -6.24 11.57
C GLU A 206 -15.48 -7.74 11.22
N ARG A 207 -15.11 -8.12 9.99
CA ARG A 207 -15.09 -9.54 9.61
C ARG A 207 -13.87 -10.26 10.22
N ASP A 208 -14.14 -11.05 11.25
CA ASP A 208 -13.27 -12.12 11.77
C ASP A 208 -14.08 -13.44 11.72
N ASN A 209 -13.68 -14.35 10.83
CA ASN A 209 -14.36 -15.64 10.60
C ASN A 209 -13.35 -16.81 10.44
N ILE A 210 -12.09 -16.59 10.78
CA ILE A 210 -11.10 -17.68 10.87
C ILE A 210 -11.43 -18.59 12.05
N VAL A 211 -11.06 -19.87 11.95
CA VAL A 211 -11.11 -20.76 13.12
C VAL A 211 -9.94 -20.41 14.03
N ARG A 212 -10.22 -20.09 15.30
CA ARG A 212 -9.23 -19.86 16.36
C ARG A 212 -9.05 -21.13 17.19
N LYS A 213 -7.81 -21.49 17.54
CA LYS A 213 -7.47 -22.70 18.32
C LYS A 213 -6.34 -22.41 19.31
N ARG A 214 -6.48 -22.95 20.53
CA ARG A 214 -5.48 -22.88 21.60
C ARG A 214 -5.17 -24.28 22.12
N GLY A 215 -3.88 -24.61 22.26
CA GLY A 215 -3.42 -25.86 22.90
C GLY A 215 -3.88 -27.17 22.25
N ILE A 216 -4.12 -27.19 20.93
CA ILE A 216 -4.43 -28.43 20.20
C ILE A 216 -3.16 -29.28 20.03
N SER A 217 -3.31 -30.59 19.88
CA SER A 217 -2.18 -31.46 19.54
C SER A 217 -1.73 -31.28 18.10
N VAL A 218 -0.48 -31.67 17.79
CA VAL A 218 0.03 -31.66 16.41
C VAL A 218 -0.82 -32.56 15.50
N ALA A 219 -1.27 -33.72 16.00
CA ALA A 219 -2.13 -34.62 15.23
C ALA A 219 -3.49 -33.98 14.89
N GLU A 220 -4.08 -33.22 15.81
CA GLU A 220 -5.31 -32.46 15.54
C GLU A 220 -5.07 -31.28 14.60
N PHE A 221 -3.91 -30.61 14.68
CA PHE A 221 -3.54 -29.57 13.72
C PHE A 221 -3.45 -30.14 12.29
N VAL A 222 -2.67 -31.21 12.13
CA VAL A 222 -2.43 -31.89 10.86
C VAL A 222 -3.77 -32.32 10.23
N ALA A 223 -4.57 -33.12 10.94
CA ALA A 223 -5.78 -33.72 10.39
C ALA A 223 -6.95 -32.73 10.13
N ASN A 224 -7.02 -31.61 10.87
CA ASN A 224 -8.15 -30.67 10.77
C ASN A 224 -7.84 -29.37 10.02
N PHE A 225 -6.57 -29.09 9.71
CA PHE A 225 -6.14 -27.84 9.08
C PHE A 225 -5.09 -28.03 7.99
N GLU A 226 -4.02 -28.79 8.23
CA GLU A 226 -2.93 -28.95 7.27
C GLU A 226 -3.32 -29.87 6.10
N GLU A 227 -3.69 -31.13 6.37
CA GLU A 227 -4.08 -32.12 5.36
C GLU A 227 -5.30 -31.69 4.53
N VAL A 228 -6.22 -30.95 5.16
CA VAL A 228 -7.44 -30.42 4.52
C VAL A 228 -7.26 -29.03 3.92
N ASN A 229 -6.04 -28.50 3.89
CA ASN A 229 -5.65 -27.22 3.30
C ASN A 229 -6.58 -26.05 3.75
N LYS A 230 -6.63 -25.81 5.06
CA LYS A 230 -7.53 -24.85 5.72
C LYS A 230 -6.78 -23.91 6.70
N PRO A 231 -6.87 -22.59 6.52
CA PRO A 231 -6.30 -21.62 7.45
C PRO A 231 -6.84 -21.75 8.88
N VAL A 232 -5.97 -21.51 9.85
CA VAL A 232 -6.29 -21.47 11.29
C VAL A 232 -5.46 -20.39 11.97
N LEU A 233 -6.03 -19.77 12.99
CA LEU A 233 -5.30 -18.91 13.91
C LEU A 233 -5.01 -19.69 15.19
N LEU A 234 -3.76 -19.67 15.61
CA LEU A 234 -3.23 -20.43 16.74
C LEU A 234 -2.85 -19.46 17.86
N GLU A 235 -3.42 -19.70 19.03
CA GLU A 235 -3.28 -18.89 20.22
C GLU A 235 -2.45 -19.67 21.26
N GLY A 236 -1.60 -18.97 22.03
CA GLY A 236 -0.86 -19.57 23.14
C GLY A 236 0.36 -20.42 22.76
N CYS A 237 0.67 -20.58 21.47
CA CYS A 237 1.76 -21.44 21.00
C CYS A 237 3.14 -20.76 20.93
N ILE A 238 3.21 -19.47 21.30
CA ILE A 238 4.44 -18.66 21.32
C ILE A 238 4.63 -17.91 22.65
N ASP A 239 3.77 -18.12 23.66
CA ASP A 239 3.77 -17.42 24.96
C ASP A 239 5.12 -17.50 25.71
N ASN A 240 5.95 -18.51 25.39
CA ASN A 240 7.27 -18.72 25.98
C ASN A 240 8.39 -17.88 25.34
N TRP A 241 8.22 -17.37 24.12
CA TRP A 241 9.27 -16.66 23.38
C TRP A 241 9.83 -15.44 24.13
N ASP A 242 11.15 -15.27 24.11
CA ASP A 242 11.80 -14.03 24.58
C ASP A 242 11.40 -12.83 23.72
N ALA A 243 11.17 -13.06 22.42
CA ALA A 243 10.77 -12.01 21.49
C ALA A 243 9.48 -11.27 21.92
N LEU A 244 8.47 -11.97 22.47
CA LEU A 244 7.25 -11.33 22.99
C LEU A 244 7.49 -10.43 24.21
N ARG A 245 8.57 -10.67 24.96
CA ARG A 245 8.95 -9.86 26.14
C ARG A 245 9.88 -8.71 25.77
N ASN A 246 10.78 -8.93 24.82
CA ASN A 246 11.92 -8.06 24.56
C ASN A 246 11.74 -7.17 23.32
N TRP A 247 11.03 -7.61 22.27
CA TRP A 247 11.09 -6.92 20.96
C TRP A 247 10.21 -5.67 20.89
N ASP A 248 10.78 -4.55 21.34
CA ASP A 248 10.36 -3.20 21.00
C ASP A 248 11.42 -2.44 20.19
N ARG A 249 11.15 -1.17 19.87
CA ARG A 249 12.05 -0.32 19.08
C ARG A 249 13.41 -0.16 19.75
N ASP A 250 13.41 0.15 21.05
CA ASP A 250 14.62 0.51 21.79
C ASP A 250 15.49 -0.74 21.97
N TYR A 251 14.88 -1.88 22.32
CA TYR A 251 15.58 -3.16 22.39
C TYR A 251 16.23 -3.52 21.05
N LEU A 252 15.46 -3.49 19.96
CA LEU A 252 15.95 -3.91 18.65
C LEU A 252 17.03 -2.95 18.11
N VAL A 253 16.88 -1.63 18.28
CA VAL A 253 17.93 -0.65 17.91
C VAL A 253 19.20 -0.87 18.73
N ASN A 254 19.09 -1.04 20.05
CA ASN A 254 20.25 -1.26 20.91
C ASN A 254 20.96 -2.59 20.62
N LEU A 255 20.21 -3.66 20.32
CA LEU A 255 20.75 -4.98 20.01
C LEU A 255 21.44 -5.02 18.64
N CYS A 256 20.89 -4.35 17.62
CA CYS A 256 21.44 -4.35 16.27
C CYS A 256 22.59 -3.34 16.10
N GLY A 257 22.60 -2.27 16.91
CA GLY A 257 23.60 -1.20 16.84
C GLY A 257 23.56 -0.41 15.53
N ASP A 258 24.63 0.35 15.29
CA ASP A 258 24.77 1.21 14.10
C ASP A 258 25.45 0.51 12.90
N ASP A 259 25.93 -0.73 13.03
CA ASP A 259 26.66 -1.43 11.96
C ASP A 259 25.79 -2.40 11.14
N VAL A 260 24.69 -2.90 11.71
CA VAL A 260 23.79 -3.85 11.04
C VAL A 260 22.73 -3.12 10.22
N LYS A 261 22.59 -3.51 8.95
CA LYS A 261 21.52 -3.05 8.05
C LYS A 261 20.54 -4.19 7.75
N PHE A 262 19.27 -3.83 7.52
CA PHE A 262 18.19 -4.75 7.19
C PHE A 262 17.60 -4.42 5.80
N SER A 263 17.16 -5.46 5.09
CA SER A 263 16.51 -5.37 3.79
C SER A 263 15.15 -4.70 3.89
N VAL A 264 14.99 -3.59 3.19
CA VAL A 264 13.76 -2.79 3.14
C VAL A 264 13.44 -2.47 1.68
N GLY A 265 12.75 -3.41 1.02
CA GLY A 265 12.56 -3.37 -0.43
C GLY A 265 13.90 -3.48 -1.17
N PRO A 266 14.27 -2.53 -2.05
CA PRO A 266 15.49 -2.60 -2.85
C PRO A 266 16.77 -2.10 -2.16
N VAL A 267 16.71 -1.67 -0.88
CA VAL A 267 17.85 -1.08 -0.16
C VAL A 267 18.09 -1.78 1.18
N GLU A 268 19.29 -1.59 1.74
CA GLU A 268 19.60 -1.98 3.12
C GLU A 268 19.77 -0.73 4.01
N ILE A 269 19.07 -0.68 5.14
CA ILE A 269 19.03 0.48 6.05
C ILE A 269 19.21 0.04 7.51
N LYS A 270 19.78 0.90 8.35
CA LYS A 270 19.90 0.66 9.80
C LYS A 270 18.52 0.72 10.44
N LEU A 271 18.29 -0.06 11.50
CA LEU A 271 16.97 -0.08 12.17
C LEU A 271 16.55 1.30 12.70
N LYS A 272 17.51 2.06 13.23
CA LYS A 272 17.32 3.43 13.74
C LYS A 272 16.81 4.38 12.65
N ASP A 273 17.44 4.37 11.48
CA ASP A 273 17.04 5.21 10.35
C ASP A 273 15.69 4.73 9.77
N TYR A 274 15.41 3.41 9.79
CA TYR A 274 14.09 2.86 9.41
C TYR A 274 12.96 3.28 10.36
N PHE A 275 13.16 3.28 11.67
CA PHE A 275 12.16 3.81 12.60
C PHE A 275 11.99 5.33 12.45
N GLY A 276 13.07 6.08 12.22
CA GLY A 276 13.00 7.51 11.88
C GLY A 276 12.22 7.80 10.59
N TYR A 277 12.24 6.88 9.62
CA TYR A 277 11.35 6.89 8.46
C TYR A 277 9.89 6.52 8.83
N SER A 278 9.69 5.45 9.61
CA SER A 278 8.40 4.94 10.10
C SER A 278 7.57 6.04 10.79
N ASP A 279 8.22 6.90 11.58
CA ASP A 279 7.59 8.00 12.32
C ASP A 279 7.10 9.18 11.45
N GLN A 280 7.67 9.33 10.25
CA GLN A 280 7.44 10.49 9.39
C GLN A 280 6.67 10.17 8.10
N VAL A 281 6.66 8.90 7.66
CA VAL A 281 6.11 8.49 6.36
C VAL A 281 4.60 8.72 6.27
N ARG A 282 4.16 9.23 5.11
CA ARG A 282 2.75 9.47 4.77
C ARG A 282 2.48 9.08 3.31
N GLU A 283 2.81 7.84 2.94
CA GLU A 283 2.60 7.28 1.60
C GLU A 283 1.61 6.10 1.62
N GLU A 284 0.98 5.80 0.49
CA GLU A 284 -0.05 4.74 0.37
C GLU A 284 0.50 3.32 0.48
N ARG A 285 1.82 3.16 0.32
CA ARG A 285 2.54 1.90 0.41
C ARG A 285 3.91 2.12 1.05
N PRO A 286 3.96 2.36 2.38
CA PRO A 286 5.21 2.56 3.11
C PRO A 286 6.18 1.40 2.87
N LEU A 287 7.47 1.72 2.78
CA LEU A 287 8.54 0.73 2.81
C LEU A 287 8.37 -0.22 3.99
N TYR A 288 8.48 -1.51 3.70
CA TYR A 288 8.27 -2.59 4.64
C TYR A 288 9.60 -3.33 4.83
N LEU A 289 10.06 -3.47 6.08
CA LEU A 289 11.25 -4.24 6.40
C LEU A 289 10.91 -5.72 6.34
N PHE A 290 11.68 -6.47 5.54
CA PHE A 290 11.42 -7.87 5.22
C PHE A 290 12.76 -8.56 4.97
N ASP A 291 13.46 -8.92 6.04
CA ASP A 291 14.85 -9.39 5.98
C ASP A 291 14.97 -10.90 6.23
N PRO A 292 15.45 -11.70 5.27
CA PRO A 292 15.58 -13.14 5.44
C PRO A 292 16.74 -13.58 6.36
N LYS A 293 17.75 -12.73 6.47
CA LYS A 293 19.05 -13.02 7.08
C LYS A 293 19.20 -12.42 8.47
N PHE A 294 18.11 -11.89 9.05
CA PHE A 294 18.11 -11.23 10.36
C PHE A 294 18.79 -12.07 11.46
N ALA A 295 18.57 -13.38 11.46
CA ALA A 295 19.15 -14.32 12.41
C ALA A 295 20.60 -14.73 12.10
N GLU A 296 21.11 -14.46 10.89
CA GLU A 296 22.54 -14.56 10.56
C GLU A 296 23.27 -13.25 10.89
N LYS A 297 22.63 -12.11 10.56
CA LYS A 297 23.10 -10.75 10.85
C LYS A 297 23.18 -10.49 12.36
N VAL A 298 22.18 -10.94 13.12
CA VAL A 298 22.09 -10.80 14.58
C VAL A 298 21.66 -12.13 15.20
N PRO A 299 22.62 -13.04 15.51
CA PRO A 299 22.32 -14.38 16.04
C PRO A 299 21.43 -14.39 17.29
N LYS A 300 21.48 -13.34 18.12
CA LYS A 300 20.60 -13.21 19.30
C LYS A 300 19.12 -13.18 18.92
N LEU A 301 18.72 -12.52 17.83
CA LEU A 301 17.33 -12.54 17.36
C LEU A 301 16.87 -13.96 16.98
N GLY A 302 17.77 -14.77 16.41
CA GLY A 302 17.53 -16.17 16.08
C GLY A 302 17.42 -17.11 17.29
N LEU A 303 17.78 -16.65 18.50
CA LEU A 303 17.69 -17.41 19.75
C LEU A 303 16.50 -16.98 20.62
N GLU A 304 15.76 -15.94 20.25
CA GLU A 304 14.65 -15.38 21.05
C GLU A 304 13.27 -15.87 20.62
N TYR A 305 13.21 -16.68 19.57
CA TYR A 305 12.02 -17.41 19.14
C TYR A 305 12.40 -18.85 18.76
N GLU A 306 11.41 -19.73 18.69
CA GLU A 306 11.55 -21.09 18.18
C GLU A 306 10.45 -21.38 17.16
N VAL A 307 10.66 -22.33 16.23
CA VAL A 307 9.58 -22.74 15.31
C VAL A 307 8.44 -23.39 16.13
N PRO A 308 7.19 -22.86 16.05
CA PRO A 308 6.06 -23.41 16.80
C PRO A 308 5.87 -24.90 16.51
N VAL A 309 5.44 -25.65 17.53
CA VAL A 309 5.42 -27.13 17.52
C VAL A 309 4.75 -27.77 16.29
N TYR A 310 3.76 -27.10 15.70
CA TYR A 310 3.02 -27.53 14.52
C TYR A 310 3.84 -27.52 13.22
N PHE A 311 4.85 -26.64 13.12
CA PHE A 311 5.55 -26.33 11.87
C PHE A 311 7.00 -26.83 11.85
N ARG A 312 7.34 -27.77 12.74
CA ARG A 312 8.70 -28.30 12.91
C ARG A 312 9.09 -29.38 11.89
N GLU A 313 8.12 -29.95 11.18
CA GLU A 313 8.39 -30.79 10.00
C GLU A 313 8.61 -29.87 8.80
N ASP A 314 9.80 -29.91 8.21
CA ASP A 314 10.20 -28.97 7.17
C ASP A 314 11.12 -29.65 6.15
N LEU A 315 10.49 -30.25 5.15
CA LEU A 315 11.12 -31.05 4.10
C LEU A 315 12.07 -30.23 3.23
N PHE A 316 11.93 -28.90 3.15
CA PHE A 316 12.90 -28.03 2.48
C PHE A 316 14.24 -27.93 3.24
N GLY A 317 14.31 -28.38 4.49
CA GLY A 317 15.56 -28.54 5.23
C GLY A 317 16.58 -29.47 4.53
N VAL A 318 16.13 -30.42 3.70
CA VAL A 318 17.04 -31.35 2.98
C VAL A 318 17.87 -30.67 1.90
N LEU A 319 17.48 -29.47 1.45
CA LEU A 319 18.21 -28.70 0.43
C LEU A 319 19.48 -28.04 0.98
N GLY A 320 19.63 -27.94 2.31
CA GLY A 320 20.80 -27.33 2.95
C GLY A 320 21.04 -25.90 2.46
N ASN A 321 22.21 -25.64 1.89
CA ASN A 321 22.60 -24.32 1.37
C ASN A 321 21.89 -23.93 0.06
N GLU A 322 21.30 -24.89 -0.66
CA GLU A 322 20.52 -24.64 -1.88
C GLU A 322 19.05 -24.30 -1.56
N ARG A 323 18.68 -24.25 -0.28
CA ARG A 323 17.33 -23.89 0.16
C ARG A 323 17.06 -22.41 -0.17
N PRO A 324 15.90 -22.08 -0.77
CA PRO A 324 15.45 -20.68 -0.87
C PRO A 324 15.33 -20.00 0.50
N ASP A 325 15.41 -18.67 0.52
CA ASP A 325 15.02 -17.88 1.70
C ASP A 325 13.64 -18.33 2.19
N TYR A 326 13.52 -18.60 3.49
CA TYR A 326 12.37 -19.30 4.07
C TYR A 326 11.87 -18.72 5.39
N ARG A 327 12.59 -17.76 5.98
CA ARG A 327 12.27 -17.13 7.25
C ARG A 327 12.55 -15.65 7.13
N TRP A 328 11.71 -14.80 7.70
CA TRP A 328 11.90 -13.34 7.66
C TRP A 328 11.49 -12.71 8.98
N ILE A 329 12.25 -11.71 9.42
CA ILE A 329 11.72 -10.68 10.33
C ILE A 329 11.00 -9.63 9.50
N ILE A 330 9.84 -9.20 9.99
CA ILE A 330 8.96 -8.28 9.30
C ILE A 330 8.60 -7.13 10.24
N ILE A 331 8.95 -5.91 9.85
CA ILE A 331 8.69 -4.70 10.65
C ILE A 331 8.09 -3.62 9.74
N GLY A 332 7.05 -2.92 10.20
CA GLY A 332 6.59 -1.73 9.49
C GLY A 332 5.47 -0.93 10.17
N PRO A 333 5.27 0.33 9.73
CA PRO A 333 4.23 1.24 10.26
C PRO A 333 2.82 0.79 9.88
N ALA A 334 1.82 1.41 10.51
CA ALA A 334 0.42 1.30 10.11
C ALA A 334 0.24 1.60 8.60
N GLY A 335 -0.56 0.80 7.91
CA GLY A 335 -0.79 0.90 6.47
C GLY A 335 0.26 0.19 5.58
N SER A 336 1.42 -0.19 6.11
CA SER A 336 2.34 -1.10 5.41
C SER A 336 1.81 -2.55 5.42
N GLY A 337 2.32 -3.39 4.52
CA GLY A 337 1.86 -4.76 4.37
C GLY A 337 2.18 -5.37 3.00
N SER A 338 1.47 -6.44 2.67
CA SER A 338 1.58 -7.16 1.40
C SER A 338 0.22 -7.24 0.69
N SER A 339 0.18 -6.83 -0.59
CA SER A 339 -0.98 -7.05 -1.47
C SER A 339 -1.25 -8.54 -1.72
N PHE A 340 -2.33 -8.87 -2.43
CA PHE A 340 -2.67 -10.26 -2.74
C PHE A 340 -1.56 -11.00 -3.49
N HIS A 341 -1.09 -12.09 -2.88
CA HIS A 341 -0.14 -13.04 -3.44
C HIS A 341 -0.46 -14.46 -2.97
N VAL A 342 0.22 -15.43 -3.58
CA VAL A 342 0.30 -16.82 -3.12
C VAL A 342 1.76 -17.10 -2.83
N ASP A 343 2.03 -17.86 -1.77
CA ASP A 343 3.41 -18.22 -1.40
C ASP A 343 4.12 -19.00 -2.50
N PRO A 344 5.43 -18.73 -2.74
CA PRO A 344 6.19 -19.38 -3.79
C PRO A 344 6.41 -20.87 -3.53
N ASN A 345 6.79 -21.59 -4.58
CA ASN A 345 7.20 -23.00 -4.53
C ASN A 345 6.14 -23.96 -3.94
N SER A 346 4.86 -23.56 -3.90
CA SER A 346 3.78 -24.30 -3.22
C SER A 346 4.03 -24.56 -1.74
N THR A 347 4.81 -23.69 -1.07
CA THR A 347 5.02 -23.76 0.38
C THR A 347 3.74 -23.39 1.14
N SER A 348 3.59 -23.94 2.35
CA SER A 348 2.72 -23.35 3.37
C SER A 348 3.53 -22.36 4.20
N ALA A 349 2.87 -21.43 4.88
CA ALA A 349 3.52 -20.44 5.72
C ALA A 349 2.85 -20.33 7.10
N TRP A 350 3.62 -19.85 8.07
CA TRP A 350 3.09 -19.33 9.33
C TRP A 350 3.63 -17.92 9.60
N ASN A 351 2.81 -17.07 10.23
CA ASN A 351 3.18 -15.71 10.60
C ASN A 351 2.83 -15.47 12.07
N ALA A 352 3.84 -15.25 12.90
CA ALA A 352 3.72 -14.96 14.33
C ALA A 352 3.83 -13.45 14.56
N VAL A 353 2.76 -12.84 15.06
CA VAL A 353 2.77 -11.40 15.40
C VAL A 353 3.35 -11.25 16.80
N ILE A 354 4.43 -10.48 16.90
CA ILE A 354 5.20 -10.26 18.13
C ILE A 354 4.79 -8.94 18.78
N LYS A 355 4.57 -7.90 17.97
CA LYS A 355 4.05 -6.60 18.38
C LYS A 355 3.05 -6.08 17.35
N GLY A 356 2.06 -5.34 17.83
CA GLY A 356 1.01 -4.74 17.00
C GLY A 356 -0.06 -5.74 16.54
N SER A 357 -0.72 -5.41 15.43
CA SER A 357 -1.79 -6.24 14.86
C SER A 357 -1.91 -6.07 13.34
N LYS A 358 -2.30 -7.18 12.69
CA LYS A 358 -2.40 -7.32 11.24
C LYS A 358 -3.80 -7.77 10.85
N LYS A 359 -4.47 -7.05 9.95
CA LYS A 359 -5.69 -7.54 9.28
C LYS A 359 -5.28 -8.44 8.13
N TRP A 360 -5.83 -9.65 8.10
CA TRP A 360 -5.65 -10.63 7.04
C TRP A 360 -6.94 -10.78 6.23
N VAL A 361 -6.78 -10.98 4.92
CA VAL A 361 -7.84 -11.38 4.00
C VAL A 361 -7.32 -12.52 3.13
N LEU A 362 -7.94 -13.69 3.20
CA LEU A 362 -7.53 -14.90 2.53
C LEU A 362 -8.66 -15.44 1.63
N PHE A 363 -8.32 -15.78 0.37
CA PHE A 363 -9.20 -16.49 -0.56
C PHE A 363 -8.63 -17.89 -0.85
N PRO A 364 -9.49 -18.92 -0.98
CA PRO A 364 -9.05 -20.27 -1.28
C PRO A 364 -8.40 -20.35 -2.67
N PRO A 365 -7.57 -21.38 -2.95
CA PRO A 365 -6.77 -21.45 -4.18
C PRO A 365 -7.58 -21.38 -5.48
N ASP A 366 -8.85 -21.82 -5.46
CA ASP A 366 -9.75 -21.81 -6.61
C ASP A 366 -10.50 -20.48 -6.82
N VAL A 367 -10.25 -19.46 -5.99
CA VAL A 367 -10.90 -18.15 -6.05
C VAL A 367 -9.87 -17.03 -6.17
N ILE A 368 -9.76 -16.47 -7.37
CA ILE A 368 -8.99 -15.25 -7.60
C ILE A 368 -9.70 -14.08 -6.89
N PRO A 369 -8.99 -13.28 -6.06
CA PRO A 369 -9.59 -12.13 -5.38
C PRO A 369 -10.13 -11.08 -6.37
N PRO A 370 -11.19 -10.32 -6.03
CA PRO A 370 -11.71 -9.27 -6.91
C PRO A 370 -10.65 -8.20 -7.20
N GLY A 371 -10.53 -7.78 -8.46
CA GLY A 371 -9.50 -6.81 -8.90
C GLY A 371 -8.09 -7.39 -9.09
N VAL A 372 -7.89 -8.69 -8.80
CA VAL A 372 -6.62 -9.39 -9.02
C VAL A 372 -6.68 -10.18 -10.32
N HIS A 373 -5.62 -10.10 -11.12
CA HIS A 373 -5.51 -10.69 -12.44
C HIS A 373 -4.12 -11.33 -12.60
N PRO A 374 -3.94 -12.60 -12.20
CA PRO A 374 -2.70 -13.34 -12.44
C PRO A 374 -2.49 -13.65 -13.93
N SER A 375 -1.23 -13.75 -14.34
CA SER A 375 -0.83 -14.32 -15.62
C SER A 375 -1.17 -15.82 -15.71
N PRO A 376 -1.27 -16.42 -16.90
CA PRO A 376 -1.63 -17.83 -17.07
C PRO A 376 -0.66 -18.82 -16.41
N ASP A 377 0.59 -18.40 -16.15
CA ASP A 377 1.65 -19.15 -15.46
C ASP A 377 1.81 -18.75 -13.98
N GLY A 378 1.03 -17.77 -13.49
CA GLY A 378 1.10 -17.25 -12.13
C GLY A 378 2.34 -16.39 -11.82
N ALA A 379 3.23 -16.14 -12.79
CA ALA A 379 4.48 -15.41 -12.58
C ALA A 379 4.31 -13.89 -12.39
N GLU A 380 3.26 -13.30 -12.97
CA GLU A 380 2.90 -11.89 -12.80
C GLU A 380 1.49 -11.77 -12.22
N VAL A 381 1.28 -10.82 -11.30
CA VAL A 381 -0.03 -10.54 -10.70
C VAL A 381 -0.36 -9.06 -10.83
N ALA A 382 -1.26 -8.71 -11.75
CA ALA A 382 -1.84 -7.38 -11.78
C ALA A 382 -2.87 -7.26 -10.65
N SER A 383 -2.71 -6.26 -9.79
CA SER A 383 -3.57 -5.98 -8.63
C SER A 383 -3.59 -4.46 -8.38
N PRO A 384 -4.49 -3.95 -7.50
CA PRO A 384 -4.50 -2.54 -7.10
C PRO A 384 -3.14 -2.09 -6.55
N VAL A 385 -2.80 -0.82 -6.79
CA VAL A 385 -1.48 -0.22 -6.50
C VAL A 385 -1.18 -0.23 -5.01
N SER A 386 -2.20 0.02 -4.18
CA SER A 386 -2.14 -0.03 -2.72
C SER A 386 -3.22 -0.92 -2.12
N ILE A 387 -2.98 -1.38 -0.90
CA ILE A 387 -3.94 -2.22 -0.16
C ILE A 387 -5.23 -1.45 0.13
N ILE A 388 -5.11 -0.16 0.46
CA ILE A 388 -6.25 0.73 0.70
C ILE A 388 -7.10 0.89 -0.56
N GLU A 389 -6.51 1.03 -1.75
CA GLU A 389 -7.25 1.04 -3.02
C GLU A 389 -8.08 -0.25 -3.19
N TRP A 390 -7.52 -1.42 -2.84
CA TRP A 390 -8.28 -2.66 -2.88
C TRP A 390 -9.48 -2.64 -1.93
N PHE A 391 -9.30 -2.16 -0.70
CA PHE A 391 -10.40 -2.03 0.25
C PHE A 391 -11.49 -1.07 -0.25
N MET A 392 -11.12 0.09 -0.81
CA MET A 392 -12.05 1.07 -1.36
C MET A 392 -12.89 0.52 -2.52
N ASN A 393 -12.24 -0.12 -3.50
CA ASN A 393 -12.86 -0.42 -4.80
C ASN A 393 -13.41 -1.86 -4.90
N PHE A 394 -12.89 -2.79 -4.10
CA PHE A 394 -13.12 -4.23 -4.30
C PHE A 394 -13.64 -4.97 -3.05
N TYR A 395 -13.42 -4.46 -1.83
CA TYR A 395 -13.90 -5.14 -0.61
C TYR A 395 -15.43 -5.29 -0.56
N GLY A 396 -16.18 -4.30 -1.07
CA GLY A 396 -17.65 -4.36 -1.14
C GLY A 396 -18.17 -5.58 -1.92
N ALA A 397 -17.47 -6.00 -2.98
CA ALA A 397 -17.83 -7.18 -3.75
C ALA A 397 -17.74 -8.49 -2.93
N THR A 398 -16.91 -8.53 -1.89
CA THR A 398 -16.76 -9.72 -1.03
C THR A 398 -18.03 -10.03 -0.22
N LYS A 399 -18.86 -9.03 0.07
CA LYS A 399 -20.10 -9.18 0.86
C LYS A 399 -21.06 -10.20 0.22
N ASN A 400 -21.10 -10.24 -1.12
CA ASN A 400 -21.99 -11.05 -1.94
C ASN A 400 -21.27 -12.20 -2.70
N TRP A 401 -20.01 -12.48 -2.40
CA TRP A 401 -19.23 -13.50 -3.12
C TRP A 401 -19.65 -14.93 -2.76
N LYS A 402 -19.67 -15.83 -3.75
CA LYS A 402 -20.11 -17.24 -3.56
C LYS A 402 -19.31 -18.00 -2.50
N LYS A 403 -18.00 -17.76 -2.46
CA LYS A 403 -17.07 -18.20 -1.41
C LYS A 403 -16.52 -16.95 -0.73
N LYS A 404 -17.08 -16.56 0.40
CA LYS A 404 -16.57 -15.39 1.16
C LYS A 404 -15.11 -15.64 1.57
N PRO A 405 -14.26 -14.61 1.58
CA PRO A 405 -12.90 -14.76 2.10
C PRO A 405 -12.93 -15.14 3.59
N ILE A 406 -11.85 -15.79 4.02
CA ILE A 406 -11.51 -15.92 5.43
C ILE A 406 -10.77 -14.65 5.83
N GLU A 407 -11.16 -14.05 6.94
CA GLU A 407 -10.59 -12.80 7.45
C GLU A 407 -10.40 -12.91 8.96
N CYS A 408 -9.39 -12.22 9.47
CA CYS A 408 -9.17 -12.06 10.91
C CYS A 408 -8.27 -10.86 11.20
N ILE A 409 -8.27 -10.43 12.46
CA ILE A 409 -7.21 -9.58 13.00
C ILE A 409 -6.30 -10.46 13.85
N CYS A 410 -5.06 -10.65 13.39
CA CYS A 410 -4.00 -11.36 14.09
C CYS A 410 -3.23 -10.35 14.97
N LYS A 411 -3.21 -10.58 16.28
CA LYS A 411 -2.63 -9.69 17.31
C LYS A 411 -1.33 -10.26 17.88
N ALA A 412 -0.57 -9.44 18.59
CA ALA A 412 0.60 -9.88 19.35
C ALA A 412 0.29 -11.13 20.21
N GLY A 413 1.11 -12.18 20.07
CA GLY A 413 0.92 -13.49 20.72
C GLY A 413 0.14 -14.52 19.88
N GLU A 414 -0.48 -14.11 18.76
CA GLU A 414 -1.20 -14.99 17.85
C GLU A 414 -0.34 -15.38 16.63
N VAL A 415 -0.55 -16.60 16.12
CA VAL A 415 0.11 -17.12 14.91
C VAL A 415 -0.93 -17.55 13.89
N ILE A 416 -0.90 -17.00 12.68
CA ILE A 416 -1.75 -17.50 11.58
C ILE A 416 -1.00 -18.58 10.79
N PHE A 417 -1.73 -19.65 10.45
CA PHE A 417 -1.33 -20.64 9.45
C PHE A 417 -1.97 -20.32 8.10
N VAL A 418 -1.13 -20.19 7.08
CA VAL A 418 -1.51 -19.96 5.68
C VAL A 418 -1.10 -21.20 4.88
N PRO A 419 -2.03 -22.11 4.57
CA PRO A 419 -1.70 -23.31 3.82
C PRO A 419 -1.46 -23.00 2.33
N SER A 420 -0.69 -23.89 1.71
CA SER A 420 -0.26 -23.79 0.31
C SER A 420 -1.39 -23.47 -0.68
N GLY A 421 -1.11 -22.51 -1.56
CA GLY A 421 -2.01 -22.09 -2.64
C GLY A 421 -3.01 -20.98 -2.28
N TRP A 422 -3.13 -20.59 -1.00
CA TRP A 422 -4.10 -19.56 -0.60
C TRP A 422 -3.64 -18.15 -0.99
N TRP A 423 -4.51 -17.44 -1.70
CA TRP A 423 -4.37 -16.01 -1.96
C TRP A 423 -4.53 -15.25 -0.65
N HIS A 424 -3.56 -14.42 -0.28
CA HIS A 424 -3.65 -13.66 0.96
C HIS A 424 -3.09 -12.24 0.83
N LEU A 425 -3.74 -11.32 1.54
CA LEU A 425 -3.38 -9.92 1.69
C LEU A 425 -3.29 -9.59 3.17
N VAL A 426 -2.32 -8.75 3.54
CA VAL A 426 -2.00 -8.39 4.93
C VAL A 426 -1.79 -6.89 5.02
N ILE A 427 -2.46 -6.22 5.96
CA ILE A 427 -2.20 -4.81 6.31
C ILE A 427 -1.96 -4.67 7.81
N ASN A 428 -0.89 -3.95 8.15
CA ASN A 428 -0.56 -3.57 9.52
C ASN A 428 -1.53 -2.46 9.97
N LEU A 429 -2.28 -2.70 11.05
CA LEU A 429 -3.23 -1.72 11.59
C LEU A 429 -2.52 -0.67 12.48
N GLU A 430 -1.38 -1.05 13.03
CA GLU A 430 -0.48 -0.27 13.87
C GLU A 430 0.97 -0.65 13.54
N GLU A 431 1.97 -0.01 14.15
CA GLU A 431 3.35 -0.48 14.00
C GLU A 431 3.47 -1.94 14.47
N SER A 432 3.92 -2.80 13.57
CA SER A 432 3.88 -4.24 13.77
C SER A 432 5.25 -4.87 13.58
N ILE A 433 5.59 -5.79 14.48
CA ILE A 433 6.78 -6.66 14.41
C ILE A 433 6.28 -8.10 14.34
N ALA A 434 6.80 -8.88 13.40
CA ALA A 434 6.45 -10.29 13.24
C ALA A 434 7.63 -11.12 12.74
N VAL A 435 7.56 -12.43 12.94
CA VAL A 435 8.40 -13.43 12.26
C VAL A 435 7.49 -14.32 11.43
N THR A 436 7.88 -14.57 10.18
CA THR A 436 7.17 -15.50 9.29
C THR A 436 8.15 -16.55 8.79
N GLN A 437 7.68 -17.78 8.57
CA GLN A 437 8.43 -18.78 7.82
C GLN A 437 7.56 -19.56 6.84
N ASN A 438 8.16 -19.91 5.72
CA ASN A 438 7.62 -20.80 4.70
C ASN A 438 8.27 -22.17 4.86
N TYR A 439 7.45 -23.21 4.85
CA TYR A 439 7.86 -24.59 5.09
C TYR A 439 7.11 -25.55 4.17
N VAL A 440 7.61 -26.79 4.11
CA VAL A 440 6.94 -27.90 3.40
C VAL A 440 6.82 -29.07 4.35
N SER A 441 5.59 -29.49 4.62
CA SER A 441 5.23 -30.72 5.34
C SER A 441 4.81 -31.82 4.35
N ARG A 442 4.57 -33.02 4.88
CA ARG A 442 4.19 -34.24 4.15
C ARG A 442 2.79 -34.25 3.52
#